data_AF-A0A836RXQ1-F1
#
_entry.id   AF-A0A836RXQ1-F1
#
_cell.length_a   1.000
_cell.length_b   1.000
_cell.length_c   1.000
_cell.angle_alpha   90.00
_cell.angle_beta   90.00
_cell.angle_gamma   90.00
#
_symmetry.space_group_name_H-M   'P 1'
#
loop_
_entity.id
_entity.type
_entity.pdbx_description
1 polymer ?
#
loop_
_entity_poly.entity_id
_entity_poly.type
_entity_poly.pdbx_seq_one_letter_code
_entity_poly.pdbx_strand_id
1 'polypeptide(L)'
;MYLLPIPLTGLKRWGPRLISDALFILALSISIGSIFSFADFLRTTLGGDWQHFLSFLKGLVIQNTFTLIVLSQAQYILSKFGLSKVLGIITQTISYSLYVLLMFYILALIIRSAYGVIASLGIALMAIPFRIARSAGAFLLALSIVFYIALPLYPGFVDLLLTGHAYSHQNSIIIYGRIINEDNTVLNSGFLTLELKDYTNENKIYLVPITNGVFYIFDLPKNISLNSKITIFYDVTGHLFYTNITNISLHQLCNTSTTSRYFWLCEISVLVRGVLYYDDGITLHVNPWPEKKYVIYNPHDNTIRVDVSCADCELYISFVNSRVPSAVCIDSQCKDIREFIRYCWQWYVLDGCTAIISISGNHTVLVKLNSASSEPILILSMINKLRSTTHISPLEFIARLIYVQLISAILYLALLLSITLGLARLLGGTSRFRVI
;
A
#
# COMPACT_ATOMS: atom_id res chain seq x y z
N MET A 1 -27.37 56.38 -34.85
CA MET A 1 -26.93 55.56 -36.00
C MET A 1 -28.04 55.20 -37.00
N TYR A 2 -29.23 55.83 -36.98
CA TYR A 2 -30.31 55.54 -37.95
C TYR A 2 -30.45 56.56 -39.10
N LEU A 3 -29.59 57.59 -39.14
CA LEU A 3 -29.73 58.77 -40.01
C LEU A 3 -28.73 58.84 -41.19
N LEU A 4 -27.86 57.84 -41.38
CA LEU A 4 -26.92 57.84 -42.51
C LEU A 4 -27.49 57.05 -43.71
N PRO A 5 -27.60 57.65 -44.91
CA PRO A 5 -28.16 57.02 -46.10
C PRO A 5 -27.07 56.19 -46.78
N ILE A 6 -26.65 55.10 -46.14
CA ILE A 6 -25.78 54.10 -46.79
C ILE A 6 -26.68 52.94 -47.23
N PRO A 7 -26.84 52.69 -48.54
CA PRO A 7 -27.81 51.74 -49.07
C PRO A 7 -27.26 50.31 -49.06
N LEU A 8 -26.83 49.84 -47.88
CA LEU A 8 -26.43 48.45 -47.69
C LEU A 8 -27.37 47.83 -46.66
N THR A 9 -28.49 47.31 -47.17
CA THR A 9 -29.52 46.60 -46.39
C THR A 9 -28.93 45.46 -45.55
N GLY A 10 -27.86 44.84 -46.03
CA GLY A 10 -27.05 43.90 -45.26
C GLY A 10 -26.45 44.53 -44.00
N LEU A 11 -25.66 45.60 -44.14
CA LEU A 11 -24.97 46.27 -43.02
C LEU A 11 -25.94 46.74 -41.93
N LYS A 12 -27.12 47.24 -42.34
CA LYS A 12 -28.19 47.68 -41.41
C LYS A 12 -28.81 46.53 -40.60
N ARG A 13 -28.82 45.31 -41.15
CA ARG A 13 -29.29 44.09 -40.45
C ARG A 13 -28.24 43.52 -39.48
N TRP A 14 -26.95 43.67 -39.81
CA TRP A 14 -25.85 43.16 -38.99
C TRP A 14 -25.47 44.09 -37.84
N GLY A 15 -25.63 45.42 -38.00
CA GLY A 15 -25.27 46.42 -36.98
C GLY A 15 -25.83 46.15 -35.58
N PRO A 16 -27.16 46.02 -35.40
CA PRO A 16 -27.75 45.73 -34.09
C PRO A 16 -27.26 44.41 -33.48
N ARG A 17 -27.00 43.39 -34.32
CA ARG A 17 -26.51 42.08 -33.88
C ARG A 17 -25.05 42.14 -33.41
N LEU A 18 -24.20 42.88 -34.12
CA LEU A 18 -22.81 43.11 -33.74
C LEU A 18 -22.70 43.94 -32.45
N ILE A 19 -23.55 44.96 -32.28
CA ILE A 19 -23.61 45.76 -31.05
C ILE A 19 -24.04 44.90 -29.86
N SER A 20 -25.08 44.07 -30.02
CA SER A 20 -25.53 43.15 -28.96
C SER A 20 -24.46 42.12 -28.59
N ASP A 21 -23.73 41.58 -29.56
CA ASP A 21 -22.63 40.65 -29.31
C ASP A 21 -21.46 41.34 -28.60
N ALA A 22 -21.07 42.54 -29.02
CA ALA A 22 -20.02 43.33 -28.38
C ALA A 22 -20.35 43.68 -26.91
N LEU A 23 -21.60 44.08 -26.64
CA LEU A 23 -22.06 44.34 -25.27
C LEU A 23 -22.04 43.08 -24.39
N PHE A 24 -22.42 41.92 -24.95
CA PHE A 24 -22.33 40.65 -24.24
C PHE A 24 -20.89 40.29 -23.87
N ILE A 25 -19.95 40.42 -24.81
CA ILE A 25 -18.53 40.13 -24.57
C ILE A 25 -17.94 41.11 -23.56
N LEU A 26 -18.30 42.40 -23.64
CA LEU A 26 -17.87 43.42 -22.69
C LEU A 26 -18.35 43.10 -21.27
N ALA A 27 -19.63 42.77 -21.11
CA ALA A 27 -20.19 42.34 -19.83
C ALA A 27 -19.49 41.09 -19.28
N LEU A 28 -19.19 40.13 -20.15
CA LEU A 28 -18.53 38.87 -19.79
C LEU A 28 -17.05 39.09 -19.40
N SER A 29 -16.34 39.97 -20.12
CA SER A 29 -14.96 40.38 -19.81
C SER A 29 -14.87 41.09 -18.45
N ILE A 30 -15.80 42.00 -18.15
CA ILE A 30 -15.83 42.71 -16.87
C ILE A 30 -16.18 41.75 -15.72
N SER A 31 -17.03 40.75 -15.97
CA SER A 31 -17.50 39.80 -14.94
C SER A 31 -16.59 38.60 -14.71
N ILE A 32 -15.53 38.38 -15.52
CA ILE A 32 -14.69 37.18 -15.41
C ILE A 32 -14.03 37.02 -14.04
N GLY A 33 -13.62 38.13 -13.41
CA GLY A 33 -13.06 38.11 -12.05
C GLY A 33 -14.07 37.62 -11.02
N SER A 34 -15.31 38.11 -11.08
CA SER A 34 -16.40 37.67 -10.21
C SER A 34 -16.79 36.20 -10.46
N ILE A 35 -16.78 35.76 -11.73
CA ILE A 35 -17.01 34.36 -12.09
C ILE A 35 -15.96 33.46 -11.44
N PHE A 36 -14.68 33.82 -11.50
CA PHE A 36 -13.62 33.01 -10.89
C PHE A 36 -13.63 33.07 -9.36
N SER A 37 -14.00 34.21 -8.76
CA SER A 37 -14.18 34.30 -7.32
C SER A 37 -15.32 33.40 -6.83
N PHE A 38 -16.45 33.38 -7.55
CA PHE A 38 -17.56 32.46 -7.26
C PHE A 38 -17.18 30.99 -7.52
N ALA A 39 -16.43 30.72 -8.59
CA ALA A 39 -15.89 29.39 -8.87
C ALA A 39 -14.99 28.89 -7.73
N ASP A 40 -14.12 29.77 -7.20
CA ASP A 40 -13.25 29.43 -6.07
C ASP A 40 -14.06 29.14 -4.80
N PHE A 41 -15.08 29.95 -4.50
CA PHE A 41 -16.01 29.70 -3.40
C PHE A 41 -16.72 28.34 -3.53
N LEU A 42 -17.21 27.98 -4.72
CA LEU A 42 -17.81 26.67 -4.97
C LEU A 42 -16.81 25.54 -4.77
N ARG A 43 -15.60 25.68 -5.31
CA ARG A 43 -14.52 24.71 -5.16
C ARG A 43 -14.22 24.44 -3.69
N THR A 44 -14.02 25.49 -2.88
CA THR A 44 -13.70 25.34 -1.46
C THR A 44 -14.86 24.76 -0.66
N THR A 45 -16.10 25.14 -0.98
CA THR A 45 -17.31 24.65 -0.29
C THR A 45 -17.56 23.16 -0.56
N LEU A 46 -17.24 22.70 -1.77
CA LEU A 46 -17.28 21.28 -2.15
C LEU A 46 -16.09 20.48 -1.59
N GLY A 47 -15.19 21.11 -0.83
CA GLY A 47 -14.01 20.46 -0.24
C GLY A 47 -12.83 20.30 -1.21
N GLY A 48 -12.86 20.94 -2.38
CA GLY A 48 -11.80 20.87 -3.37
C GLY A 48 -10.59 21.70 -2.96
N ASP A 49 -9.43 21.07 -2.81
CA ASP A 49 -8.15 21.75 -2.58
C ASP A 49 -7.10 21.34 -3.60
N TRP A 50 -6.50 22.34 -4.28
CA TRP A 50 -5.52 22.12 -5.34
C TRP A 50 -4.22 21.49 -4.85
N GLN A 51 -3.79 21.83 -3.63
CA GLN A 51 -2.55 21.28 -3.09
C GLN A 51 -2.75 19.82 -2.68
N HIS A 52 -3.85 19.51 -2.00
CA HIS A 52 -4.29 18.18 -1.64
C HIS A 52 -4.44 17.28 -2.87
N PHE A 53 -5.14 17.75 -3.90
CA PHE A 53 -5.31 17.03 -5.16
C PHE A 53 -3.97 16.70 -5.85
N LEU A 54 -3.06 17.68 -5.98
CA LEU A 54 -1.76 17.42 -6.59
C LEU A 54 -0.89 16.48 -5.74
N SER A 55 -0.95 16.57 -4.41
CA SER A 55 -0.24 15.60 -3.55
C SER A 55 -0.82 14.20 -3.67
N PHE A 56 -2.15 14.08 -3.79
CA PHE A 56 -2.84 12.81 -3.99
C PHE A 56 -2.40 12.15 -5.31
N LEU A 57 -2.42 12.88 -6.43
CA LEU A 57 -1.94 12.36 -7.71
C LEU A 57 -0.46 11.97 -7.69
N LYS A 58 0.40 12.77 -7.06
CA LYS A 58 1.82 12.42 -6.88
C LYS A 58 1.98 11.14 -6.07
N GLY A 59 1.21 10.97 -5.01
CA GLY A 59 1.19 9.76 -4.19
C GLY A 59 0.86 8.52 -5.01
N LEU A 60 -0.19 8.58 -5.84
CA LEU A 60 -0.57 7.48 -6.73
C LEU A 60 0.52 7.16 -7.77
N VAL A 61 1.16 8.18 -8.35
CA VAL A 61 2.26 7.97 -9.31
C VAL A 61 3.47 7.30 -8.65
N ILE A 62 3.86 7.75 -7.46
CA ILE A 62 4.95 7.16 -6.67
C ILE A 62 4.63 5.70 -6.33
N GLN A 63 3.41 5.43 -5.87
CA GLN A 63 2.96 4.07 -5.54
C GLN A 63 3.03 3.15 -6.76
N ASN A 64 2.55 3.58 -7.93
CA ASN A 64 2.58 2.76 -9.14
C ASN A 64 4.00 2.55 -9.65
N THR A 65 4.87 3.55 -9.54
CA THR A 65 6.29 3.42 -9.89
C THR A 65 7.00 2.44 -8.97
N PHE A 66 6.77 2.53 -7.67
CA PHE A 66 7.32 1.59 -6.69
C PHE A 66 6.83 0.16 -6.95
N THR A 67 5.54 -0.02 -7.23
CA THR A 67 4.96 -1.33 -7.55
C THR A 67 5.58 -1.93 -8.81
N LEU A 68 5.83 -1.12 -9.84
CA LEU A 68 6.52 -1.57 -11.06
C LEU A 68 7.97 -2.00 -10.77
N ILE A 69 8.70 -1.27 -9.93
CA ILE A 69 10.05 -1.63 -9.52
C ILE A 69 10.03 -3.00 -8.82
N VAL A 70 9.14 -3.20 -7.85
CA VAL A 70 9.00 -4.48 -7.13
C VAL A 70 8.64 -5.62 -8.08
N LEU A 71 7.67 -5.41 -8.97
CA LEU A 71 7.25 -6.43 -9.94
C LEU A 71 8.34 -6.75 -10.95
N SER A 72 9.15 -5.76 -11.37
CA SER A 72 10.26 -5.97 -12.30
C SER A 72 11.36 -6.85 -11.67
N GLN A 73 11.65 -6.66 -10.38
CA GLN A 73 12.58 -7.50 -9.64
C GLN A 73 12.02 -8.92 -9.46
N ALA A 74 10.73 -9.04 -9.11
CA ALA A 74 10.06 -10.33 -9.01
C ALA A 74 10.05 -11.08 -10.35
N GLN A 75 9.84 -10.37 -11.47
CA GLN A 75 9.85 -10.96 -12.81
C GLN A 75 11.22 -11.50 -13.19
N TYR A 76 12.31 -10.83 -12.81
CA TYR A 76 13.68 -11.32 -13.04
C TYR A 76 13.98 -12.63 -12.30
N ILE A 77 13.43 -12.77 -11.08
CA ILE A 77 13.58 -13.99 -10.29
C ILE A 77 12.70 -15.11 -10.87
N LEU A 78 11.44 -14.82 -11.20
CA LEU A 78 10.49 -15.81 -11.73
C LEU A 78 10.72 -16.18 -13.20
N SER A 79 11.46 -15.39 -13.98
CA SER A 79 11.83 -15.78 -15.36
C SER A 79 12.70 -17.04 -15.38
N LYS A 80 13.41 -17.34 -14.29
CA LYS A 80 14.14 -18.61 -14.13
C LYS A 80 13.22 -19.83 -13.99
N PHE A 81 11.95 -19.62 -13.66
CA PHE A 81 10.94 -20.67 -13.45
C PHE A 81 9.83 -20.68 -14.52
N GLY A 82 9.98 -19.93 -15.61
CA GLY A 82 9.00 -19.92 -16.72
C GLY A 82 7.66 -19.21 -16.46
N LEU A 83 7.50 -18.57 -15.28
CA LEU A 83 6.28 -17.88 -14.85
C LEU A 83 6.24 -16.38 -15.21
N SER A 84 7.22 -15.89 -15.97
CA SER A 84 7.38 -14.46 -16.30
C SER A 84 6.22 -13.87 -17.12
N LYS A 85 5.48 -14.69 -17.88
CA LYS A 85 4.38 -14.22 -18.74
C LYS A 85 3.21 -13.62 -17.95
N VAL A 86 2.86 -14.18 -16.79
CA VAL A 86 1.74 -13.68 -15.98
C VAL A 86 2.11 -12.34 -15.33
N LEU A 87 3.32 -12.23 -14.79
CA LEU A 87 3.86 -10.97 -14.25
C LEU A 87 4.01 -9.89 -15.33
N GLY A 88 4.34 -10.28 -16.56
CA GLY A 88 4.39 -9.38 -17.71
C GLY A 88 3.06 -8.69 -18.02
N ILE A 89 1.93 -9.40 -17.89
CA ILE A 89 0.59 -8.81 -18.11
C ILE A 89 0.26 -7.79 -17.01
N ILE A 90 0.57 -8.11 -15.75
CA ILE A 90 0.31 -7.24 -14.60
C ILE A 90 1.16 -5.96 -14.69
N THR A 91 2.45 -6.10 -15.00
CA THR A 91 3.37 -4.96 -15.15
C THR A 91 2.96 -4.04 -16.29
N GLN A 92 2.54 -4.58 -17.44
CA GLN A 92 2.00 -3.76 -18.53
C GLN A 92 0.76 -2.96 -18.11
N THR A 93 -0.14 -3.60 -17.38
CA THR A 93 -1.39 -2.96 -16.97
C THR A 93 -1.15 -1.81 -15.97
N ILE A 94 -0.24 -2.00 -15.01
CA ILE A 94 0.18 -0.94 -14.08
C ILE A 94 0.92 0.18 -14.82
N SER A 95 1.73 -0.17 -15.83
CA SER A 95 2.40 0.83 -16.68
C SER A 95 1.40 1.71 -17.42
N TYR A 96 0.31 1.14 -17.97
CA TYR A 96 -0.75 1.93 -18.58
C TYR A 96 -1.46 2.84 -17.57
N SER A 97 -1.74 2.35 -16.36
CA SER A 97 -2.29 3.17 -15.29
C SER A 97 -1.38 4.35 -14.94
N LEU A 98 -0.07 4.13 -14.87
CA LEU A 98 0.93 5.18 -14.64
C LEU A 98 0.88 6.26 -15.75
N TYR A 99 0.82 5.87 -17.02
CA TYR A 99 0.75 6.85 -18.12
C TYR A 99 -0.52 7.70 -18.08
N VAL A 100 -1.66 7.09 -17.75
CA VAL A 100 -2.93 7.81 -17.58
C VAL A 100 -2.84 8.80 -16.42
N LEU A 101 -2.30 8.39 -15.27
CA LEU A 101 -2.12 9.27 -14.11
C LEU A 101 -1.15 10.42 -14.42
N LEU A 102 -0.07 10.16 -15.17
CA LEU A 102 0.88 11.20 -15.58
C LEU A 102 0.22 12.22 -16.51
N MET A 103 -0.53 11.75 -17.51
CA MET A 103 -1.30 12.63 -18.39
C MET A 103 -2.31 13.47 -17.62
N PHE A 104 -3.01 12.86 -16.66
CA PHE A 104 -3.96 13.56 -15.81
C PHE A 104 -3.29 14.62 -14.92
N TYR A 105 -2.11 14.30 -14.37
CA TYR A 105 -1.29 15.24 -13.61
C TYR A 105 -0.77 16.41 -14.46
N ILE A 106 -0.29 16.15 -15.68
CA ILE A 106 0.16 17.21 -16.60
C ILE A 106 -1.03 18.12 -16.97
N LEU A 107 -2.18 17.54 -17.30
CA LEU A 107 -3.40 18.30 -17.58
C LEU A 107 -3.79 19.18 -16.39
N ALA A 108 -3.74 18.65 -15.17
CA ALA A 108 -4.02 19.39 -13.95
C ALA A 108 -3.07 20.59 -13.75
N LEU A 109 -1.78 20.42 -14.04
CA LEU A 109 -0.81 21.52 -13.98
C LEU A 109 -1.08 22.60 -15.03
N ILE A 110 -1.43 22.20 -16.25
CA ILE A 110 -1.80 23.14 -17.32
C ILE A 110 -3.03 23.96 -16.90
N ILE A 111 -4.09 23.32 -16.40
CA ILE A 111 -5.29 24.03 -15.95
C ILE A 111 -4.95 24.96 -14.77
N ARG A 112 -4.26 24.46 -13.74
CA ARG A 112 -3.93 25.27 -12.56
C ARG A 112 -3.12 26.53 -12.91
N SER A 113 -2.17 26.41 -13.83
CA SER A 113 -1.30 27.53 -14.21
C SER A 113 -1.91 28.46 -15.26
N ALA A 114 -2.73 27.93 -16.17
CA ALA A 114 -3.20 28.65 -17.34
C ALA A 114 -4.72 28.87 -17.40
N TYR A 115 -5.52 28.54 -16.38
CA TYR A 115 -6.98 28.67 -16.42
C TYR A 115 -7.44 30.08 -16.83
N GLY A 116 -6.79 31.13 -16.29
CA GLY A 116 -7.10 32.52 -16.64
C GLY A 116 -6.78 32.84 -18.10
N VAL A 117 -5.67 32.31 -18.63
CA VAL A 117 -5.28 32.48 -20.03
C VAL A 117 -6.26 31.76 -20.96
N ILE A 118 -6.62 30.51 -20.64
CA ILE A 118 -7.60 29.72 -21.41
C ILE A 118 -8.96 30.42 -21.43
N ALA A 119 -9.41 30.96 -20.29
CA ALA A 119 -10.64 31.72 -20.20
C ALA A 119 -10.60 32.98 -21.06
N SER A 120 -9.51 33.76 -20.96
CA SER A 120 -9.33 34.99 -21.75
C SER A 120 -9.28 34.73 -23.26
N LEU A 121 -8.64 33.63 -23.68
CA LEU A 121 -8.64 33.16 -25.07
C LEU A 121 -10.05 32.77 -25.51
N GLY A 122 -10.82 32.14 -24.63
CA GLY A 122 -12.24 31.85 -24.84
C GLY A 122 -13.07 33.11 -25.12
N ILE A 123 -12.90 34.14 -24.30
CA ILE A 123 -13.57 35.45 -24.50
C ILE A 123 -13.11 36.09 -25.82
N ALA A 124 -11.81 36.06 -26.11
CA ALA A 124 -11.25 36.62 -27.34
C ALA A 124 -11.83 35.93 -28.59
N LEU A 125 -11.96 34.59 -28.58
CA LEU A 125 -12.60 33.85 -29.66
C LEU A 125 -14.10 34.15 -29.77
N MET A 126 -14.80 34.34 -28.65
CA MET A 126 -16.19 34.82 -28.69
C MET A 126 -16.32 36.22 -29.29
N ALA A 127 -15.26 37.03 -29.20
CA ALA A 127 -15.21 38.38 -29.76
C ALA A 127 -15.06 38.45 -31.28
N ILE A 128 -14.76 37.33 -31.93
CA ILE A 128 -14.68 37.26 -33.39
C ILE A 128 -16.08 37.54 -33.98
N PRO A 129 -16.19 38.51 -34.90
CA PRO A 129 -17.47 38.91 -35.48
C PRO A 129 -18.13 37.75 -36.25
N PHE A 130 -19.43 37.88 -36.50
CA PHE A 130 -20.27 36.88 -37.17
C PHE A 130 -20.38 35.53 -36.43
N ARG A 131 -19.93 35.45 -35.18
CA ARG A 131 -20.05 34.27 -34.30
C ARG A 131 -19.36 33.01 -34.85
N ILE A 132 -18.40 33.16 -35.77
CA ILE A 132 -17.72 32.03 -36.43
C ILE A 132 -16.96 31.17 -35.41
N ALA A 133 -16.33 31.81 -34.42
CA ALA A 133 -15.57 31.13 -33.37
C ALA A 133 -16.30 31.11 -32.01
N ARG A 134 -17.58 31.50 -31.95
CA ARG A 134 -18.32 31.63 -30.69
C ARG A 134 -18.45 30.31 -29.93
N SER A 135 -18.65 29.20 -30.65
CA SER A 135 -18.72 27.85 -30.06
C SER A 135 -17.39 27.42 -29.46
N ALA A 136 -16.28 27.66 -30.17
CA ALA A 136 -14.93 27.37 -29.68
C ALA A 136 -14.58 28.24 -28.46
N GLY A 137 -14.91 29.53 -28.50
CA GLY A 137 -14.71 30.43 -27.37
C GLY A 137 -15.52 30.03 -26.13
N ALA A 138 -16.79 29.62 -26.33
CA ALA A 138 -17.64 29.09 -25.27
C ALA A 138 -17.12 27.79 -24.67
N PHE A 139 -16.56 26.91 -25.50
CA PHE A 139 -15.94 25.69 -25.02
C PHE A 139 -14.70 25.97 -24.17
N LEU A 140 -13.77 26.83 -24.62
CA LEU A 140 -12.58 27.16 -23.83
C LEU A 140 -12.92 27.84 -22.50
N LEU A 141 -13.89 28.75 -22.52
CA LEU A 141 -14.34 29.40 -21.30
C LEU A 141 -14.99 28.40 -20.33
N ALA A 142 -15.90 27.54 -20.82
CA ALA A 142 -16.50 26.50 -20.01
C ALA A 142 -15.46 25.51 -19.47
N LEU A 143 -14.49 25.10 -20.28
CA LEU A 143 -13.42 24.20 -19.90
C LEU A 143 -12.61 24.78 -18.75
N SER A 144 -12.21 26.05 -18.86
CA SER A 144 -11.44 26.72 -17.81
C SER A 144 -12.18 26.76 -16.47
N ILE A 145 -13.49 27.06 -16.47
CA ILE A 145 -14.30 27.14 -15.25
C ILE A 145 -14.52 25.75 -14.66
N VAL A 146 -15.01 24.80 -15.47
CA VAL A 146 -15.37 23.46 -15.01
C VAL A 146 -14.15 22.71 -14.50
N PHE A 147 -13.04 22.70 -15.26
CA PHE A 147 -11.84 22.00 -14.83
C PHE A 147 -11.19 22.70 -13.62
N TYR A 148 -11.28 24.03 -13.51
CA TYR A 148 -10.74 24.73 -12.35
C TYR A 148 -11.45 24.37 -11.04
N ILE A 149 -12.78 24.27 -11.08
CA ILE A 149 -13.60 23.93 -9.91
C ILE A 149 -13.48 22.43 -9.59
N ALA A 150 -13.60 21.60 -10.62
CA ALA A 150 -13.90 20.20 -10.42
C ALA A 150 -12.65 19.32 -10.34
N LEU A 151 -11.55 19.58 -11.06
CA LEU A 151 -10.34 18.74 -10.95
C LEU A 151 -9.90 18.44 -9.50
N PRO A 152 -9.89 19.43 -8.58
CA PRO A 152 -9.54 19.19 -7.17
C PRO A 152 -10.47 18.25 -6.40
N LEU A 153 -11.66 17.96 -6.92
CA LEU A 153 -12.65 17.05 -6.31
C LEU A 153 -12.41 15.57 -6.69
N TYR A 154 -11.44 15.29 -7.56
CA TYR A 154 -11.10 13.92 -7.97
C TYR A 154 -10.80 12.96 -6.80
N PRO A 155 -10.06 13.34 -5.73
CA PRO A 155 -9.81 12.43 -4.62
C PRO A 155 -11.10 11.91 -3.97
N GLY A 156 -12.06 12.80 -3.69
CA GLY A 156 -13.36 12.41 -3.14
C GLY A 156 -14.20 11.56 -4.10
N PHE A 157 -14.05 11.76 -5.41
CA PHE A 157 -14.67 10.90 -6.42
C PHE A 157 -14.07 9.49 -6.43
N VAL A 158 -12.75 9.37 -6.31
CA VAL A 158 -12.06 8.08 -6.19
C VAL A 158 -12.46 7.36 -4.91
N ASP A 159 -12.54 8.08 -3.80
CA ASP A 159 -13.04 7.52 -2.54
C ASP A 159 -14.46 6.97 -2.72
N LEU A 160 -15.38 7.73 -3.31
CA LEU A 160 -16.74 7.26 -3.55
C LEU A 160 -16.80 5.95 -4.37
N LEU A 161 -15.94 5.80 -5.38
CA LEU A 161 -15.83 4.58 -6.18
C LEU A 161 -15.21 3.42 -5.41
N LEU A 162 -14.24 3.70 -4.54
CA LEU A 162 -13.56 2.69 -3.71
C LEU A 162 -14.43 2.21 -2.57
N THR A 163 -15.17 3.12 -1.94
CA THR A 163 -15.71 2.93 -0.60
C THR A 163 -17.19 2.62 -0.56
N GLY A 164 -17.90 2.49 -1.71
CA GLY A 164 -19.31 2.04 -1.82
C GLY A 164 -20.06 1.97 -0.49
N HIS A 165 -20.40 3.13 0.09
CA HIS A 165 -20.87 3.35 1.46
C HIS A 165 -19.99 2.78 2.61
N ALA A 166 -19.41 3.70 3.39
CA ALA A 166 -18.74 3.52 4.68
C ALA A 166 -17.37 2.79 4.67
N TYR A 167 -16.33 3.50 4.23
CA TYR A 167 -14.97 3.30 4.77
C TYR A 167 -14.55 4.63 5.38
N SER A 168 -14.51 4.72 6.71
CA SER A 168 -13.84 5.84 7.35
C SER A 168 -12.37 5.77 6.97
N HIS A 169 -11.82 6.87 6.44
CA HIS A 169 -10.37 7.09 6.40
C HIS A 169 -9.79 6.85 7.80
N GLN A 170 -9.19 5.69 8.00
CA GLN A 170 -8.14 5.52 8.99
C GLN A 170 -6.91 5.12 8.20
N ASN A 171 -5.84 5.90 8.40
CA ASN A 171 -4.54 5.74 7.76
C ASN A 171 -4.16 4.25 7.73
N SER A 172 -3.86 3.73 6.55
CA SER A 172 -3.25 2.40 6.43
C SER A 172 -1.86 2.48 7.05
N ILE A 173 -1.70 1.90 8.24
CA ILE A 173 -0.41 1.82 8.93
C ILE A 173 0.31 0.60 8.39
N ILE A 174 1.49 0.81 7.84
CA ILE A 174 2.36 -0.27 7.38
C ILE A 174 3.43 -0.44 8.45
N ILE A 175 3.45 -1.60 9.10
CA ILE A 175 4.49 -1.94 10.08
C ILE A 175 5.51 -2.84 9.38
N TYR A 176 6.75 -2.39 9.34
CA TYR A 176 7.92 -3.14 8.90
C TYR A 176 8.79 -3.40 10.12
N GLY A 177 9.32 -4.61 10.26
CA GLY A 177 10.25 -4.85 11.33
C GLY A 177 11.22 -5.98 11.12
N ARG A 178 12.26 -5.95 11.96
CA ARG A 178 13.30 -6.99 12.03
C ARG A 178 13.18 -7.76 13.33
N ILE A 179 13.51 -9.03 13.28
CA ILE A 179 13.43 -9.92 14.43
C ILE A 179 14.83 -10.38 14.80
N ILE A 180 15.17 -10.13 16.05
CA ILE A 180 16.48 -10.41 16.62
C ILE A 180 16.32 -11.17 17.93
N ASN A 181 17.26 -12.05 18.25
CA ASN A 181 17.36 -12.65 19.58
C ASN A 181 18.15 -11.73 20.54
N GLU A 182 18.31 -12.15 21.80
CA GLU A 182 19.04 -11.37 22.81
C GLU A 182 20.53 -11.12 22.50
N ASP A 183 21.11 -11.87 21.56
CA ASP A 183 22.49 -11.69 21.09
C ASP A 183 22.57 -10.83 19.81
N ASN A 184 21.49 -10.14 19.44
CA ASN A 184 21.35 -9.38 18.19
C ASN A 184 21.55 -10.20 16.90
N THR A 185 21.44 -11.53 16.98
CA THR A 185 21.43 -12.37 15.78
C THR A 185 20.04 -12.39 15.17
N VAL A 186 19.97 -12.34 13.85
CA VAL A 186 18.71 -12.28 13.11
C VAL A 186 18.08 -13.67 13.07
N LEU A 187 16.82 -13.76 13.48
CA LEU A 187 16.04 -15.00 13.37
C LEU A 187 15.41 -15.06 11.98
N ASN A 188 15.96 -15.90 11.09
CA ASN A 188 15.68 -15.82 9.66
C ASN A 188 14.24 -16.18 9.26
N SER A 189 13.57 -17.03 10.02
CA SER A 189 12.23 -17.52 9.69
C SER A 189 11.36 -17.67 10.95
N GLY A 190 10.10 -18.03 10.78
CA GLY A 190 9.13 -18.27 11.85
C GLY A 190 7.82 -17.51 11.63
N PHE A 191 7.02 -17.39 12.67
CA PHE A 191 5.79 -16.59 12.65
C PHE A 191 5.77 -15.59 13.80
N LEU A 192 5.14 -14.45 13.58
CA LEU A 192 4.71 -13.55 14.63
C LEU A 192 3.23 -13.73 14.88
N THR A 193 2.88 -13.96 16.13
CA THR A 193 1.50 -13.96 16.61
C THR A 193 1.21 -12.60 17.20
N LEU A 194 0.34 -11.84 16.54
CA LEU A 194 -0.11 -10.53 16.98
C LEU A 194 -1.40 -10.70 17.76
N GLU A 195 -1.39 -10.32 19.03
CA GLU A 195 -2.58 -10.22 19.85
C GLU A 195 -3.01 -8.76 19.93
N LEU A 196 -4.19 -8.48 19.37
CA LEU A 196 -4.79 -7.16 19.33
C LEU A 196 -6.01 -7.13 20.25
N LYS A 197 -6.01 -6.17 21.18
CA LYS A 197 -7.15 -5.90 22.06
C LYS A 197 -8.03 -4.81 21.45
N ASP A 198 -9.21 -5.21 20.99
CA ASP A 198 -10.24 -4.30 20.45
C ASP A 198 -10.95 -3.54 21.59
N TYR A 199 -11.73 -2.50 21.25
CA TYR A 199 -12.56 -1.76 22.22
C TYR A 199 -13.58 -2.64 22.97
N THR A 200 -13.91 -3.80 22.40
CA THR A 200 -14.81 -4.81 22.99
C THR A 200 -14.09 -5.79 23.93
N ASN A 201 -12.78 -5.64 24.17
CA ASN A 201 -11.92 -6.57 24.93
C ASN A 201 -11.85 -8.00 24.35
N GLU A 202 -12.27 -8.22 23.11
CA GLU A 202 -12.02 -9.49 22.43
C GLU A 202 -10.59 -9.51 21.88
N ASN A 203 -9.84 -10.56 22.23
CA ASN A 203 -8.48 -10.75 21.72
C ASN A 203 -8.57 -11.34 20.31
N LYS A 204 -8.16 -10.55 19.31
CA LYS A 204 -7.99 -11.05 17.94
C LYS A 204 -6.54 -11.42 17.72
N ILE A 205 -6.33 -12.62 17.20
CA ILE A 205 -5.00 -13.19 16.97
C ILE A 205 -4.71 -13.21 15.46
N TYR A 206 -3.59 -12.63 15.05
CA TYR A 206 -3.14 -12.62 13.66
C TYR A 206 -1.76 -13.28 13.55
N LEU A 207 -1.53 -13.98 12.45
CA LEU A 207 -0.25 -14.64 12.18
C LEU A 207 0.45 -13.96 11.02
N VAL A 208 1.70 -13.57 11.22
CA VAL A 208 2.51 -12.90 10.22
C VAL A 208 3.75 -13.74 9.95
N PRO A 209 3.96 -14.22 8.71
CA PRO A 209 5.15 -14.99 8.38
C PRO A 209 6.38 -14.09 8.36
N ILE A 210 7.51 -14.67 8.76
CA ILE A 210 8.81 -14.00 8.76
C ILE A 210 9.66 -14.59 7.63
N THR A 211 10.27 -13.70 6.85
CA THR A 211 11.14 -14.08 5.74
C THR A 211 12.45 -13.33 5.85
N ASN A 212 13.57 -14.05 5.92
CA ASN A 212 14.92 -13.50 6.11
C ASN A 212 15.01 -12.52 7.30
N GLY A 213 14.32 -12.84 8.40
CA GLY A 213 14.28 -12.06 9.63
C GLY A 213 13.55 -10.73 9.55
N VAL A 214 12.75 -10.56 8.49
CA VAL A 214 11.92 -9.39 8.26
C VAL A 214 10.46 -9.80 8.18
N PHE A 215 9.57 -8.94 8.68
CA PHE A 215 8.12 -9.07 8.52
C PHE A 215 7.47 -7.76 8.09
N TYR A 216 6.27 -7.89 7.52
CA TYR A 216 5.46 -6.77 7.08
C TYR A 216 3.99 -6.97 7.46
N ILE A 217 3.36 -5.91 7.94
CA ILE A 217 1.93 -5.85 8.26
C ILE A 217 1.34 -4.75 7.38
N PHE A 218 0.49 -5.13 6.41
CA PHE A 218 0.01 -4.20 5.37
C PHE A 218 -1.44 -3.72 5.55
N ASP A 219 -2.22 -4.28 6.47
CA ASP A 219 -3.60 -3.86 6.70
C ASP A 219 -4.06 -4.31 8.09
N LEU A 220 -4.15 -3.37 9.04
CA LEU A 220 -4.70 -3.66 10.37
C LEU A 220 -6.25 -3.64 10.28
N PRO A 221 -6.95 -4.60 10.90
CA PRO A 221 -8.41 -4.67 10.91
C PRO A 221 -9.10 -3.35 11.26
N LYS A 222 -10.23 -3.09 10.58
CA LYS A 222 -11.03 -1.84 10.61
C LYS A 222 -11.47 -1.31 11.98
N ASN A 223 -11.39 -2.11 13.05
CA ASN A 223 -11.79 -1.71 14.41
C ASN A 223 -10.61 -1.26 15.29
N ILE A 224 -9.38 -1.36 14.79
CA ILE A 224 -8.18 -1.08 15.58
C ILE A 224 -7.86 0.41 15.45
N SER A 225 -8.01 1.13 16.56
CA SER A 225 -7.59 2.54 16.65
C SER A 225 -6.11 2.68 16.96
N LEU A 226 -5.55 3.88 16.77
CA LEU A 226 -4.18 4.23 17.17
C LEU A 226 -3.88 4.00 18.67
N ASN A 227 -4.92 3.94 19.50
CA ASN A 227 -4.83 3.68 20.95
C ASN A 227 -4.94 2.20 21.31
N SER A 228 -5.26 1.33 20.34
CA SER A 228 -5.33 -0.10 20.56
C SER A 228 -3.97 -0.64 20.96
N LYS A 229 -3.98 -1.55 21.94
CA LYS A 229 -2.76 -2.16 22.47
C LYS A 229 -2.44 -3.43 21.70
N ILE A 230 -1.18 -3.56 21.32
CA ILE A 230 -0.65 -4.71 20.60
C ILE A 230 0.38 -5.45 21.48
N THR A 231 0.27 -6.76 21.46
CA THR A 231 1.29 -7.67 21.98
C THR A 231 1.77 -8.55 20.84
N ILE A 232 3.08 -8.70 20.71
CA ILE A 232 3.69 -9.52 19.68
C ILE A 232 4.37 -10.70 20.35
N PHE A 233 4.09 -11.90 19.86
CA PHE A 233 4.77 -13.12 20.24
C PHE A 233 5.50 -13.70 19.03
N TYR A 234 6.61 -14.36 19.26
CA TYR A 234 7.32 -15.12 18.24
C TYR A 234 6.96 -16.59 18.38
N ASP A 235 6.36 -17.16 17.34
CA ASP A 235 5.83 -18.52 17.34
C ASP A 235 6.63 -19.39 16.37
N VAL A 236 7.32 -20.40 16.93
CA VAL A 236 8.12 -21.37 16.18
C VAL A 236 8.07 -22.76 16.81
N THR A 237 7.91 -23.78 15.97
CA THR A 237 8.01 -25.21 16.35
C THR A 237 7.18 -25.56 17.59
N GLY A 238 5.93 -25.10 17.64
CA GLY A 238 5.02 -25.39 18.75
C GLY A 238 5.30 -24.62 20.04
N HIS A 239 6.18 -23.62 20.01
CA HIS A 239 6.54 -22.78 21.15
C HIS A 239 6.27 -21.31 20.86
N LEU A 240 5.71 -20.63 21.86
CA LEU A 240 5.37 -19.21 21.80
C LEU A 240 6.29 -18.44 22.74
N PHE A 241 7.13 -17.59 22.15
CA PHE A 241 8.14 -16.80 22.84
C PHE A 241 7.69 -15.36 23.03
N TYR A 242 7.92 -14.83 24.23
CA TYR A 242 7.64 -13.44 24.55
C TYR A 242 8.66 -12.51 23.89
N THR A 243 8.17 -11.37 23.40
CA THR A 243 8.99 -10.31 22.81
C THR A 243 9.05 -9.08 23.71
N ASN A 244 9.88 -8.10 23.33
CA ASN A 244 9.90 -6.77 23.96
C ASN A 244 8.59 -5.97 23.78
N ILE A 245 7.75 -6.32 22.80
CA ILE A 245 6.51 -5.58 22.50
C ILE A 245 5.35 -6.27 23.20
N THR A 246 5.02 -5.76 24.39
CA THR A 246 3.90 -6.25 25.19
C THR A 246 2.99 -5.10 25.58
N ASN A 247 1.71 -5.18 25.17
CA ASN A 247 0.68 -4.22 25.56
C ASN A 247 1.02 -2.75 25.24
N ILE A 248 1.75 -2.50 24.15
CA ILE A 248 2.18 -1.15 23.71
C ILE A 248 1.09 -0.58 22.80
N SER A 249 0.80 0.72 22.89
CA SER A 249 -0.15 1.35 21.95
C SER A 249 0.48 1.52 20.57
N LEU A 250 -0.34 1.40 19.51
CA LEU A 250 0.13 1.56 18.13
C LEU A 250 0.82 2.91 17.89
N HIS A 251 0.32 3.97 18.51
CA HIS A 251 0.97 5.30 18.47
C HIS A 251 2.38 5.28 19.07
N GLN A 252 2.57 4.63 20.22
CA GLN A 252 3.90 4.55 20.86
C GLN A 252 4.86 3.67 20.05
N LEU A 253 4.34 2.60 19.47
CA LEU A 253 5.10 1.69 18.63
C LEU A 253 5.65 2.39 17.38
N CYS A 254 4.90 3.35 16.81
CA CYS A 254 5.22 4.02 15.54
C CYS A 254 5.73 5.47 15.68
N ASN A 255 6.21 5.84 16.86
CA ASN A 255 6.67 7.19 17.19
C ASN A 255 7.95 7.62 16.44
N THR A 256 8.62 6.71 15.73
CA THR A 256 9.87 6.95 14.98
C THR A 256 9.67 7.24 13.49
N SER A 257 8.42 7.30 13.01
CA SER A 257 8.13 7.38 11.57
C SER A 257 8.41 8.75 10.96
N THR A 258 9.13 8.75 9.83
CA THR A 258 9.20 9.90 8.91
C THR A 258 7.82 10.10 8.28
N THR A 259 7.16 11.18 8.67
CA THR A 259 5.77 11.47 8.35
C THR A 259 5.56 11.78 6.87
N SER A 260 4.99 10.84 6.11
CA SER A 260 4.19 11.16 4.93
C SER A 260 2.72 11.13 5.33
N ARG A 261 1.97 12.21 5.07
CA ARG A 261 0.58 12.38 5.61
C ARG A 261 -0.45 11.33 5.15
N TYR A 262 -0.09 10.40 4.27
CA TYR A 262 -0.99 9.39 3.71
C TYR A 262 -0.58 7.94 4.03
N PHE A 263 0.70 7.71 4.37
CA PHE A 263 1.20 6.39 4.76
C PHE A 263 2.11 6.53 5.98
N TRP A 264 1.71 5.87 7.07
CA TRP A 264 2.53 5.76 8.27
C TRP A 264 3.36 4.48 8.15
N LEU A 265 4.59 4.62 7.65
CA LEU A 265 5.58 3.55 7.66
C LEU A 265 6.22 3.50 9.05
N CYS A 266 6.00 2.41 9.76
CA CYS A 266 6.45 2.19 11.12
C CYS A 266 7.55 1.13 11.12
N GLU A 267 8.78 1.52 11.43
CA GLU A 267 9.91 0.60 11.54
C GLU A 267 10.11 0.17 13.00
N ILE A 268 10.07 -1.14 13.25
CA ILE A 268 10.23 -1.72 14.58
C ILE A 268 11.28 -2.84 14.62
N SER A 269 11.96 -2.96 15.75
CA SER A 269 12.84 -4.10 16.04
C SER A 269 12.24 -4.93 17.17
N VAL A 270 11.95 -6.19 16.86
CA VAL A 270 11.33 -7.15 17.78
C VAL A 270 12.42 -8.02 18.38
N LEU A 271 12.60 -7.90 19.69
CA LEU A 271 13.56 -8.69 20.45
C LEU A 271 12.86 -9.92 21.03
N VAL A 272 13.31 -11.11 20.64
CA VAL A 272 12.79 -12.40 21.13
C VAL A 272 13.69 -12.91 22.26
N ARG A 273 13.06 -13.27 23.38
CA ARG A 273 13.76 -13.80 24.56
C ARG A 273 13.78 -15.32 24.57
N GLY A 274 14.88 -15.92 25.01
CA GLY A 274 14.98 -17.37 25.23
C GLY A 274 15.37 -18.22 24.01
N VAL A 275 15.33 -17.68 22.78
CA VAL A 275 15.69 -18.43 21.57
C VAL A 275 17.18 -18.27 21.25
N LEU A 276 17.91 -19.39 21.23
CA LEU A 276 19.32 -19.43 20.85
C LEU A 276 19.50 -19.54 19.33
N TYR A 277 18.72 -20.41 18.70
CA TYR A 277 18.85 -20.70 17.28
C TYR A 277 17.53 -21.19 16.71
N TYR A 278 17.22 -20.75 15.50
CA TYR A 278 16.12 -21.25 14.72
C TYR A 278 16.55 -21.43 13.28
N ASP A 279 16.28 -22.61 12.73
CA ASP A 279 16.42 -22.90 11.32
C ASP A 279 15.34 -23.88 10.88
N ASP A 280 14.41 -23.38 10.07
CA ASP A 280 13.40 -24.10 9.29
C ASP A 280 13.03 -25.49 9.86
N GLY A 281 12.35 -25.46 11.01
CA GLY A 281 11.81 -26.65 11.65
C GLY A 281 12.60 -27.19 12.84
N ILE A 282 13.73 -26.57 13.20
CA ILE A 282 14.45 -26.86 14.45
C ILE A 282 14.65 -25.56 15.23
N THR A 283 14.25 -25.57 16.49
CA THR A 283 14.44 -24.47 17.45
C THR A 283 15.24 -24.96 18.64
N LEU A 284 16.27 -24.22 19.00
CA LEU A 284 17.03 -24.39 20.22
C LEU A 284 16.72 -23.20 21.14
N HIS A 285 16.26 -23.50 22.35
CA HIS A 285 16.01 -22.49 23.37
C HIS A 285 16.47 -23.00 24.73
N VAL A 286 16.84 -22.08 25.63
CA VAL A 286 17.38 -22.42 26.96
C VAL A 286 16.62 -21.64 28.02
N ASN A 287 16.30 -22.32 29.12
CA ASN A 287 15.66 -21.71 30.28
C ASN A 287 16.30 -22.24 31.59
N PRO A 288 16.73 -21.37 32.53
CA PRO A 288 16.91 -19.92 32.40
C PRO A 288 18.03 -19.54 31.43
N TRP A 289 18.05 -18.28 31.00
CA TRP A 289 19.03 -17.80 30.02
C TRP A 289 20.48 -17.87 30.57
N PRO A 290 21.43 -18.48 29.82
CA PRO A 290 22.77 -18.77 30.34
C PRO A 290 23.71 -17.56 30.32
N GLU A 291 24.70 -17.54 31.23
CA GLU A 291 25.67 -16.45 31.37
C GLU A 291 26.64 -16.37 30.18
N LYS A 292 27.10 -17.53 29.69
CA LYS A 292 27.87 -17.64 28.47
C LYS A 292 27.18 -18.64 27.55
N LYS A 293 26.91 -18.19 26.34
CA LYS A 293 26.51 -19.08 25.26
C LYS A 293 27.21 -18.73 23.97
N TYR A 294 27.43 -19.75 23.16
CA TYR A 294 27.90 -19.57 21.81
C TYR A 294 27.26 -20.65 20.94
N VAL A 295 26.63 -20.22 19.84
CA VAL A 295 26.03 -21.13 18.89
C VAL A 295 26.72 -20.99 17.54
N ILE A 296 27.21 -22.10 17.02
CA ILE A 296 27.74 -22.20 15.66
C ILE A 296 26.98 -23.28 14.93
N TYR A 297 26.43 -22.91 13.77
CA TYR A 297 26.01 -23.90 12.79
C TYR A 297 27.18 -24.20 11.86
N ASN A 298 27.60 -25.47 11.80
CA ASN A 298 28.59 -25.93 10.84
C ASN A 298 27.88 -26.61 9.65
N PRO A 299 27.81 -25.95 8.48
CA PRO A 299 27.09 -26.47 7.33
C PRO A 299 27.73 -27.72 6.71
N HIS A 300 29.04 -27.95 6.91
CA HIS A 300 29.73 -29.11 6.36
C HIS A 300 29.35 -30.42 7.06
N ASP A 301 29.21 -30.35 8.39
CA ASP A 301 28.90 -31.53 9.21
C ASP A 301 27.41 -31.61 9.57
N ASN A 302 26.60 -30.63 9.13
CA ASN A 302 25.19 -30.48 9.48
C ASN A 302 24.98 -30.57 11.01
N THR A 303 25.87 -29.91 11.75
CA THR A 303 25.87 -29.92 13.21
C THR A 303 25.64 -28.53 13.76
N ILE A 304 24.83 -28.46 14.81
CA ILE A 304 24.66 -27.25 15.60
C ILE A 304 25.45 -27.45 16.90
N ARG A 305 26.48 -26.63 17.09
CA ARG A 305 27.28 -26.60 18.31
C ARG A 305 26.76 -25.49 19.21
N VAL A 306 26.46 -25.86 20.45
CA VAL A 306 25.94 -24.99 21.49
C VAL A 306 26.85 -25.13 22.71
N ASP A 307 27.71 -24.15 22.93
CA ASP A 307 28.55 -24.08 24.12
C ASP A 307 27.77 -23.26 25.16
N VAL A 308 27.40 -23.85 26.30
CA VAL A 308 26.55 -23.23 27.33
C VAL A 308 27.21 -23.34 28.71
N SER A 309 27.13 -22.24 29.45
CA SER A 309 27.56 -22.12 30.84
C SER A 309 26.39 -21.65 31.70
N CYS A 310 25.88 -22.52 32.56
CA CYS A 310 24.75 -22.22 33.45
C CYS A 310 24.82 -23.05 34.74
N ALA A 311 24.28 -22.55 35.85
CA ALA A 311 24.26 -23.30 37.11
C ALA A 311 23.31 -24.51 37.05
N ASP A 312 22.06 -24.27 36.65
CA ASP A 312 21.04 -25.28 36.36
C ASP A 312 20.17 -24.73 35.22
N CYS A 313 20.37 -25.23 34.00
CA CYS A 313 19.53 -24.84 32.87
C CYS A 313 19.07 -26.04 32.04
N GLU A 314 17.93 -25.87 31.40
CA GLU A 314 17.37 -26.85 30.49
C GLU A 314 17.50 -26.34 29.06
N LEU A 315 18.18 -27.12 28.22
CA LEU A 315 18.22 -26.92 26.78
C LEU A 315 17.08 -27.69 26.15
N TYR A 316 16.23 -26.95 25.45
CA TYR A 316 15.09 -27.46 24.72
C TYR A 316 15.44 -27.52 23.23
N ILE A 317 15.28 -28.71 22.67
CA ILE A 317 15.50 -28.98 21.25
C ILE A 317 14.15 -29.37 20.66
N SER A 318 13.49 -28.42 20.01
CA SER A 318 12.19 -28.63 19.37
C SER A 318 12.39 -28.83 17.88
N PHE A 319 11.85 -29.92 17.35
CA PHE A 319 12.00 -30.27 15.94
C PHE A 319 10.72 -30.82 15.34
N VAL A 320 10.48 -30.52 14.07
CA VAL A 320 9.40 -31.12 13.27
C VAL A 320 9.75 -32.54 12.87
N ASN A 321 8.75 -33.41 12.70
CA ASN A 321 8.95 -34.82 12.33
C ASN A 321 9.65 -34.99 10.97
N SER A 322 9.61 -33.99 10.10
CA SER A 322 10.36 -34.01 8.84
C SER A 322 11.86 -33.77 9.03
N ARG A 323 12.32 -33.25 10.17
CA ARG A 323 13.70 -32.82 10.42
C ARG A 323 14.20 -33.32 11.78
N VAL A 324 14.13 -34.64 12.00
CA VAL A 324 14.54 -35.27 13.26
C VAL A 324 16.08 -35.29 13.38
N PRO A 325 16.65 -34.73 14.46
CA PRO A 325 18.08 -34.87 14.77
C PRO A 325 18.47 -36.35 14.88
N SER A 326 19.68 -36.72 14.46
CA SER A 326 20.15 -38.11 14.58
C SER A 326 20.64 -38.44 15.98
N ALA A 327 21.39 -37.52 16.59
CA ALA A 327 21.96 -37.70 17.90
C ALA A 327 22.23 -36.34 18.56
N VAL A 328 22.27 -36.35 19.88
CA VAL A 328 22.79 -35.24 20.68
C VAL A 328 24.00 -35.72 21.45
N CYS A 329 25.11 -34.98 21.33
CA CYS A 329 26.32 -35.27 22.06
C CYS A 329 26.59 -34.19 23.11
N ILE A 330 26.75 -34.60 24.37
CA ILE A 330 27.14 -33.71 25.48
C ILE A 330 28.58 -34.07 25.83
N ASP A 331 29.51 -33.11 25.69
CA ASP A 331 30.95 -33.29 25.95
C ASP A 331 31.55 -34.57 25.33
N SER A 332 31.24 -34.81 24.07
CA SER A 332 31.65 -35.98 23.27
C SER A 332 30.93 -37.30 23.56
N GLN A 333 29.99 -37.35 24.51
CA GLN A 333 29.12 -38.52 24.70
C GLN A 333 27.82 -38.35 23.91
N CYS A 334 27.64 -39.17 22.86
CA CYS A 334 26.47 -39.11 21.99
C CYS A 334 25.40 -40.12 22.42
N LYS A 335 24.15 -39.64 22.45
CA LYS A 335 22.95 -40.46 22.64
C LYS A 335 21.93 -40.14 21.55
N ASP A 336 21.02 -41.08 21.29
CA ASP A 336 19.93 -40.87 20.33
C ASP A 336 19.00 -39.76 20.86
N ILE A 337 18.54 -38.86 19.99
CA ILE A 337 17.62 -37.78 20.36
C ILE A 337 16.35 -38.32 21.02
N ARG A 338 15.93 -39.54 20.66
CA ARG A 338 14.72 -40.21 21.16
C ARG A 338 14.76 -40.46 22.66
N GLU A 339 15.94 -40.60 23.24
CA GLU A 339 16.11 -40.77 24.68
C GLU A 339 15.77 -39.49 25.46
N PHE A 340 15.83 -38.33 24.80
CA PHE A 340 15.60 -37.03 25.43
C PHE A 340 14.21 -36.44 25.14
N ILE A 341 13.40 -37.09 24.28
CA ILE A 341 12.06 -36.61 23.93
C ILE A 341 11.18 -36.61 25.18
N ARG A 342 10.61 -35.45 25.50
CA ARG A 342 9.70 -35.29 26.65
C ARG A 342 8.24 -35.25 26.23
N TYR A 343 7.95 -34.51 25.16
CA TYR A 343 6.59 -34.40 24.64
C TYR A 343 6.62 -34.14 23.14
N CYS A 344 5.54 -34.53 22.48
CA CYS A 344 5.27 -34.19 21.10
C CYS A 344 4.10 -33.21 21.03
N TRP A 345 4.15 -32.36 20.02
CA TRP A 345 3.23 -31.25 19.83
C TRP A 345 2.75 -31.24 18.39
N GLN A 346 1.54 -30.74 18.22
CA GLN A 346 0.98 -30.43 16.91
C GLN A 346 0.87 -28.92 16.81
N TRP A 347 1.67 -28.33 15.93
CA TRP A 347 1.72 -26.91 15.68
C TRP A 347 1.09 -26.62 14.31
N TYR A 348 -0.17 -26.18 14.35
CA TYR A 348 -1.05 -26.08 13.19
C TYR A 348 -1.22 -27.41 12.45
N VAL A 349 -0.50 -27.61 11.34
CA VAL A 349 -0.55 -28.82 10.50
C VAL A 349 0.75 -29.64 10.62
N LEU A 350 1.67 -29.21 11.48
CA LEU A 350 2.95 -29.87 11.66
C LEU A 350 2.97 -30.63 12.96
N ASP A 351 3.41 -31.87 12.88
CA ASP A 351 3.74 -32.67 14.04
C ASP A 351 5.24 -32.58 14.32
N GLY A 352 5.58 -32.43 15.60
CA GLY A 352 6.96 -32.36 16.05
C GLY A 352 7.10 -32.82 17.49
N CYS A 353 8.34 -32.87 17.95
CA CYS A 353 8.66 -33.24 19.33
C CYS A 353 9.68 -32.28 19.93
N THR A 354 9.67 -32.17 21.26
CA THR A 354 10.67 -31.44 22.02
C THR A 354 11.45 -32.41 22.90
N ALA A 355 12.77 -32.36 22.75
CA ALA A 355 13.69 -32.99 23.66
C ALA A 355 14.20 -31.99 24.69
N ILE A 356 14.36 -32.42 25.94
CA ILE A 356 14.87 -31.57 27.03
C ILE A 356 16.13 -32.20 27.61
N ILE A 357 17.17 -31.39 27.74
CA ILE A 357 18.46 -31.78 28.29
C ILE A 357 18.76 -30.86 29.46
N SER A 358 18.86 -31.43 30.66
CA SER A 358 19.32 -30.71 31.85
C SER A 358 20.84 -30.58 31.81
N ILE A 359 21.34 -29.36 31.94
CA ILE A 359 22.75 -28.98 31.84
C ILE A 359 23.10 -28.21 33.13
N SER A 360 24.16 -28.63 33.82
CA SER A 360 24.67 -27.95 35.01
C SER A 360 26.20 -27.83 34.94
N GLY A 361 26.67 -26.60 34.75
CA GLY A 361 28.09 -26.27 34.54
C GLY A 361 28.38 -25.81 33.11
N ASN A 362 29.62 -26.04 32.67
CA ASN A 362 30.08 -25.68 31.33
C ASN A 362 30.09 -26.91 30.46
N HIS A 363 29.18 -26.94 29.48
CA HIS A 363 29.01 -28.09 28.60
C HIS A 363 28.96 -27.65 27.14
N THR A 364 29.44 -28.53 26.28
CA THR A 364 29.36 -28.41 24.82
C THR A 364 28.34 -29.40 24.30
N VAL A 365 27.24 -28.88 23.76
CA VAL A 365 26.15 -29.70 23.19
C VAL A 365 26.23 -29.64 21.67
N LEU A 366 26.36 -30.80 21.05
CA LEU A 366 26.38 -30.97 19.59
C LEU A 366 25.10 -31.67 19.16
N VAL A 367 24.26 -30.98 18.40
CA VAL A 367 23.07 -31.55 17.77
C VAL A 367 23.41 -31.94 16.34
N LYS A 368 23.40 -33.24 16.05
CA LYS A 368 23.66 -33.77 14.70
C LYS A 368 22.36 -33.86 13.93
N LEU A 369 22.30 -33.27 12.74
CA LEU A 369 21.11 -33.27 11.90
C LEU A 369 21.24 -34.33 10.79
N ASN A 370 20.13 -35.03 10.49
CA ASN A 370 20.10 -35.92 9.35
C ASN A 370 20.17 -35.12 8.04
N SER A 371 21.07 -35.52 7.14
CA SER A 371 21.43 -34.82 5.90
C SER A 371 20.38 -34.92 4.77
N ALA A 372 19.20 -35.51 5.02
CA ALA A 372 18.33 -36.01 3.95
C ALA A 372 16.86 -35.52 3.97
N SER A 373 16.52 -34.47 4.71
CA SER A 373 15.19 -33.86 4.56
C SER A 373 15.30 -32.61 3.71
N SER A 374 14.79 -32.71 2.48
CA SER A 374 14.45 -31.57 1.61
C SER A 374 13.92 -30.39 2.42
N GLU A 375 14.39 -29.18 2.14
CA GLU A 375 13.90 -27.92 2.73
C GLU A 375 12.40 -28.03 3.00
N PRO A 376 11.95 -27.92 4.26
CA PRO A 376 10.55 -28.10 4.51
C PRO A 376 9.79 -27.00 3.78
N ILE A 377 8.79 -27.44 3.00
CA ILE A 377 7.74 -26.64 2.34
C ILE A 377 6.80 -26.10 3.45
N LEU A 378 7.39 -25.51 4.49
CA LEU A 378 6.74 -25.14 5.74
C LEU A 378 5.90 -23.87 5.51
N ILE A 379 6.49 -22.94 4.76
CA ILE A 379 5.86 -21.69 4.36
C ILE A 379 4.70 -21.96 3.38
N LEU A 380 4.88 -22.80 2.35
CA LEU A 380 3.87 -22.97 1.30
C LEU A 380 2.64 -23.77 1.76
N SER A 381 2.82 -24.81 2.58
CA SER A 381 1.72 -25.65 3.07
C SER A 381 0.84 -24.93 4.10
N MET A 382 1.44 -24.13 4.99
CA MET A 382 0.69 -23.29 5.93
C MET A 382 0.05 -22.08 5.25
N ILE A 383 0.75 -21.37 4.36
CA ILE A 383 0.15 -20.26 3.58
C ILE A 383 -1.07 -20.74 2.79
N ASN A 384 -1.03 -21.94 2.22
CA ASN A 384 -2.15 -22.46 1.42
C ASN A 384 -3.38 -22.81 2.27
N LYS A 385 -3.23 -23.16 3.55
CA LYS A 385 -4.35 -23.54 4.43
C LYS A 385 -4.86 -22.35 5.28
N LEU A 386 -3.98 -21.45 5.72
CA LEU A 386 -4.35 -20.18 6.38
C LEU A 386 -5.01 -19.18 5.41
N ARG A 387 -4.82 -19.34 4.09
CA ARG A 387 -5.51 -18.57 3.04
C ARG A 387 -7.04 -18.70 3.05
N SER A 388 -7.61 -19.68 3.76
CA SER A 388 -9.05 -19.98 3.67
C SER A 388 -9.94 -19.13 4.58
N THR A 389 -9.39 -18.31 5.46
CA THR A 389 -10.18 -17.47 6.37
C THR A 389 -9.93 -16.01 6.05
N THR A 390 -10.81 -15.50 5.17
CA THR A 390 -11.03 -14.08 4.85
C THR A 390 -9.78 -13.31 4.44
N HIS A 391 -9.54 -13.11 3.14
CA HIS A 391 -9.11 -11.80 2.59
C HIS A 391 -9.00 -11.88 1.06
N ILE A 392 -9.37 -10.76 0.44
CA ILE A 392 -9.27 -10.42 -0.98
C ILE A 392 -7.93 -10.92 -1.52
N SER A 393 -7.94 -11.73 -2.57
CA SER A 393 -6.69 -12.27 -3.12
C SER A 393 -5.76 -11.12 -3.53
N PRO A 394 -4.42 -11.27 -3.43
CA PRO A 394 -3.48 -10.24 -3.91
C PRO A 394 -3.76 -9.84 -5.36
N LEU A 395 -4.25 -10.80 -6.16
CA LEU A 395 -4.68 -10.58 -7.54
C LEU A 395 -5.94 -9.71 -7.63
N GLU A 396 -6.90 -9.90 -6.73
CA GLU A 396 -8.13 -9.12 -6.65
C GLU A 396 -7.89 -7.71 -6.08
N PHE A 397 -6.93 -7.54 -5.16
CA PHE A 397 -6.46 -6.23 -4.71
C PHE A 397 -5.75 -5.47 -5.84
N ILE A 398 -4.85 -6.13 -6.57
CA ILE A 398 -4.18 -5.57 -7.75
C ILE A 398 -5.21 -5.24 -8.84
N ALA A 399 -6.16 -6.14 -9.12
CA ALA A 399 -7.22 -5.91 -10.09
C ALA A 399 -8.12 -4.74 -9.69
N ARG A 400 -8.47 -4.61 -8.41
CA ARG A 400 -9.28 -3.50 -7.89
C ARG A 400 -8.52 -2.18 -7.93
N LEU A 401 -7.23 -2.15 -7.59
CA LEU A 401 -6.39 -0.97 -7.70
C LEU A 401 -6.22 -0.52 -9.15
N ILE A 402 -5.94 -1.45 -10.06
CA ILE A 402 -5.82 -1.18 -11.50
C ILE A 402 -7.14 -0.67 -12.06
N TYR A 403 -8.25 -1.36 -11.77
CA TYR A 403 -9.58 -1.00 -12.24
C TYR A 403 -9.95 0.40 -11.77
N VAL A 404 -9.77 0.69 -10.49
CA VAL A 404 -10.10 2.00 -9.93
C VAL A 404 -9.18 3.07 -10.49
N GLN A 405 -7.87 2.91 -10.50
CA GLN A 405 -6.95 3.99 -10.92
C GLN A 405 -7.04 4.28 -12.42
N LEU A 406 -7.16 3.27 -13.27
CA LEU A 406 -7.27 3.46 -14.72
C LEU A 406 -8.64 4.03 -15.10
N ILE A 407 -9.73 3.42 -14.59
CA ILE A 407 -11.09 3.76 -15.04
C ILE A 407 -11.59 5.03 -14.36
N SER A 408 -11.25 5.27 -13.09
CA SER A 408 -11.72 6.48 -12.40
C SER A 408 -11.21 7.75 -13.07
N ALA A 409 -9.94 7.81 -13.47
CA ALA A 409 -9.38 8.99 -14.13
C ALA A 409 -10.08 9.27 -15.47
N ILE A 410 -10.29 8.23 -16.28
CA ILE A 410 -10.96 8.34 -17.58
C ILE A 410 -12.43 8.73 -17.40
N LEU A 411 -13.14 8.06 -16.47
CA LEU A 411 -14.55 8.32 -16.20
C LEU A 411 -14.76 9.73 -15.65
N TYR A 412 -13.86 10.18 -14.78
CA TYR A 412 -13.88 11.52 -14.24
C TYR A 412 -13.66 12.58 -15.33
N LEU A 413 -12.64 12.40 -16.18
CA LEU A 413 -12.40 13.30 -17.31
C LEU A 413 -13.58 13.34 -18.29
N ALA A 414 -14.20 12.19 -18.58
CA ALA A 414 -15.40 12.13 -19.42
C ALA A 414 -16.57 12.92 -18.80
N LEU A 415 -16.76 12.81 -17.48
CA LEU A 415 -17.75 13.58 -16.74
C LEU A 415 -17.47 15.09 -16.81
N LEU A 416 -16.22 15.51 -16.62
CA LEU A 416 -15.82 16.92 -16.74
C LEU A 416 -16.04 17.46 -18.15
N LEU A 417 -15.69 16.68 -19.18
CA LEU A 417 -15.93 17.05 -20.58
C LEU A 417 -17.43 17.17 -20.89
N SER A 418 -18.26 16.26 -20.36
CA SER A 418 -19.71 16.32 -20.52
C SER A 418 -20.30 17.60 -19.91
N ILE A 419 -19.91 17.94 -18.67
CA ILE A 419 -20.32 19.19 -18.00
C ILE A 419 -19.83 20.41 -18.78
N THR A 420 -18.58 20.37 -19.25
CA THR A 420 -17.98 21.43 -20.08
C THR A 420 -18.79 21.67 -21.36
N LEU A 421 -19.16 20.61 -22.07
CA LEU A 421 -19.98 20.71 -23.29
C LEU A 421 -21.38 21.25 -22.97
N GLY A 422 -21.98 20.85 -21.85
CA GLY A 422 -23.25 21.38 -21.37
C GLY A 422 -23.18 22.89 -21.12
N LEU A 423 -22.18 23.34 -20.36
CA LEU A 423 -21.98 24.75 -20.05
C LEU A 423 -21.61 25.56 -21.31
N ALA A 424 -20.78 25.02 -22.19
CA ALA A 424 -20.41 25.65 -23.45
C ALA A 424 -21.63 25.89 -24.36
N ARG A 425 -22.59 24.96 -24.39
CA ARG A 425 -23.85 25.13 -25.14
C ARG A 425 -24.73 26.22 -24.54
N LEU A 426 -24.76 26.36 -23.21
CA LEU A 426 -25.48 27.44 -22.53
C LEU A 426 -24.86 28.81 -22.84
N LEU A 427 -23.53 28.92 -22.83
CA LEU A 427 -22.81 30.17 -23.07
C LEU A 427 -22.76 30.58 -24.55
N GLY A 428 -22.50 29.61 -25.43
CA GLY A 428 -22.36 29.84 -26.87
C GLY A 428 -23.69 30.04 -27.59
N GLY A 429 -24.80 29.56 -27.01
CA GLY A 429 -26.09 29.42 -27.67
C GLY A 429 -26.05 28.31 -28.72
N THR A 430 -27.17 27.62 -28.93
CA THR A 430 -27.25 26.58 -29.95
C THR A 430 -27.06 27.17 -31.35
N SER A 431 -25.86 27.04 -31.91
CA SER A 431 -25.74 27.02 -33.37
C SER A 431 -26.41 25.73 -33.82
N ARG A 432 -27.63 25.82 -34.34
CA ARG A 432 -28.10 24.82 -35.29
C ARG A 432 -27.05 24.79 -36.40
N PHE A 433 -26.16 23.79 -36.39
CA PHE A 433 -25.51 23.35 -37.61
C PHE A 433 -26.66 22.89 -38.51
N ARG A 434 -27.18 23.81 -39.34
CA ARG A 434 -27.81 23.38 -40.58
C ARG A 434 -26.67 22.91 -41.44
N VAL A 435 -26.52 21.60 -41.51
CA VAL A 435 -25.86 20.95 -42.63
C VAL A 435 -26.62 21.45 -43.86
N ILE A 436 -25.93 22.23 -44.70
CA ILE A 436 -26.36 22.53 -46.07
C ILE A 436 -25.97 21.32 -46.90
#